data_AF-A0A937B3C7-F1
#
_entry.id   AF-A0A937B3C7-F1
#
_cell.length_a   1.000
_cell.length_b   1.000
_cell.length_c   1.000
_cell.angle_alpha   90.00
_cell.angle_beta   90.00
_cell.angle_gamma   90.00
#
_symmetry.space_group_name_H-M   'P 1'
#
loop_
_entity.id
_entity.type
_entity.pdbx_description
1 polymer ?
#
loop_
_entity_poly.entity_id
_entity_poly.type
_entity_poly.pdbx_seq_one_letter_code
_entity_poly.pdbx_strand_id
1 'polypeptide(L)'
;MQQLGVNFQQTDEDRPKQVSEDAVFYGKTILFTGTLHKVGRKEAQELAEKAGAKNLSSVSSNLNILVVGEDAGSKLKKAQAIPSIQIMDEETFLSLIR
;
A
#
# COMPACT_ATOMS: atom_id res chain seq x y z
N MET A 1 37.74 -6.58 4.32
CA MET A 1 37.01 -5.88 3.25
C MET A 1 35.56 -6.32 3.31
N GLN A 2 34.66 -5.36 3.49
CA GLN A 2 33.23 -5.31 3.13
C GLN A 2 32.49 -6.65 2.91
N GLN A 3 31.77 -7.10 3.95
CA GLN A 3 30.59 -7.95 3.78
C GLN A 3 29.43 -7.37 4.60
N LEU A 4 28.63 -6.52 3.95
CA LEU A 4 27.22 -6.37 4.29
C LEU A 4 26.44 -6.58 2.99
N GLY A 5 26.28 -7.84 2.62
CA GLY A 5 25.28 -8.27 1.65
C GLY A 5 23.90 -8.12 2.30
N VAL A 6 23.29 -6.96 2.11
CA VAL A 6 21.91 -6.70 2.49
C VAL A 6 20.98 -7.41 1.51
N ASN A 7 20.81 -8.73 1.66
CA ASN A 7 19.73 -9.43 0.99
C ASN A 7 18.43 -9.06 1.69
N PHE A 8 17.73 -8.11 1.08
CA PHE A 8 16.40 -7.67 1.43
C PHE A 8 15.50 -8.91 1.45
N GLN A 9 15.00 -9.25 2.64
CA GLN A 9 14.10 -10.38 2.87
C GLN A 9 12.91 -10.28 1.91
N GLN A 10 12.85 -11.18 0.95
CA GLN A 10 11.63 -11.44 0.19
C GLN A 10 10.73 -12.28 1.12
N THR A 11 9.98 -11.59 1.98
CA THR A 11 9.07 -12.21 2.94
C THR A 11 7.81 -12.76 2.27
N ASP A 12 7.64 -14.08 2.39
CA ASP A 12 6.42 -14.83 2.77
C ASP A 12 5.03 -14.48 2.17
N GLU A 13 4.94 -13.95 0.95
CA GLU A 13 3.64 -13.66 0.30
C GLU A 13 3.11 -14.75 -0.65
N ASP A 14 3.68 -15.95 -0.65
CA ASP A 14 3.17 -17.10 -1.41
C ASP A 14 2.17 -17.93 -0.58
N ARG A 15 1.13 -17.27 -0.07
CA ARG A 15 -0.06 -17.97 0.39
C ARG A 15 -1.23 -17.42 -0.40
N PRO A 16 -1.90 -18.23 -1.23
CA PRO A 16 -3.17 -17.82 -1.81
C PRO A 16 -4.19 -17.81 -0.66
N LYS A 17 -4.20 -16.75 0.14
CA LYS A 17 -5.44 -16.32 0.80
C LYS A 17 -6.41 -16.15 -0.35
N GLN A 18 -7.60 -16.75 -0.28
CA GLN A 18 -8.68 -16.55 -1.25
C GLN A 18 -9.02 -15.06 -1.33
N VAL A 19 -8.22 -14.34 -2.10
CA VAL A 19 -8.50 -12.98 -2.50
C VAL A 19 -9.46 -13.14 -3.66
N SER A 20 -10.61 -12.50 -3.54
CA SER A 20 -11.64 -12.54 -4.58
C SER A 20 -10.98 -12.22 -5.91
N GLU A 21 -11.17 -13.07 -6.93
CA GLU A 21 -10.62 -12.80 -8.26
C GLU A 21 -11.17 -11.47 -8.83
N ASP A 22 -12.33 -11.04 -8.34
CA ASP A 22 -12.96 -9.74 -8.59
C ASP A 22 -12.37 -8.56 -7.79
N ALA A 23 -11.29 -8.77 -7.03
CA ALA A 23 -10.78 -7.73 -6.17
C ALA A 23 -10.07 -6.61 -6.96
N VAL A 24 -10.52 -5.37 -6.75
CA VAL A 24 -10.08 -4.17 -7.49
C VAL A 24 -8.57 -3.93 -7.42
N PHE A 25 -7.91 -4.41 -6.36
CA PHE A 25 -6.50 -4.21 -6.11
C PHE A 25 -5.66 -5.49 -6.19
N TYR A 26 -6.21 -6.56 -6.78
CA TYR A 26 -5.51 -7.82 -6.92
C TYR A 26 -4.15 -7.66 -7.62
N GLY A 27 -3.08 -8.11 -6.96
CA GLY A 27 -1.71 -8.03 -7.48
C GLY A 27 -1.12 -6.62 -7.51
N LYS A 28 -1.83 -5.59 -7.02
CA LYS A 28 -1.31 -4.23 -6.89
C LYS A 28 -0.69 -4.01 -5.52
N THR A 29 0.25 -3.08 -5.43
CA THR A 29 0.86 -2.67 -4.16
C THR A 29 0.22 -1.39 -3.64
N ILE A 30 0.01 -1.33 -2.33
CA ILE A 30 -0.62 -0.22 -1.63
C ILE A 30 0.23 0.23 -0.45
N LEU A 31 0.31 1.53 -0.22
CA LEU A 31 1.03 2.12 0.91
C LEU A 31 0.12 3.14 1.58
N PHE A 32 0.07 3.08 2.91
CA PHE A 32 -0.67 4.04 3.71
C PHE A 32 0.30 5.07 4.29
N THR A 33 0.01 6.36 4.09
CA THR A 33 0.76 7.47 4.67
C THR A 33 -0.15 8.45 5.39
N GLY A 34 0.38 9.11 6.42
CA GLY A 34 -0.41 9.99 7.28
C GLY A 34 -1.13 9.21 8.38
N THR A 35 -2.00 9.91 9.09
CA THR A 35 -2.88 9.34 10.11
C THR A 35 -4.22 9.01 9.46
N LEU A 36 -4.60 7.72 9.46
CA LEU A 36 -5.91 7.28 8.98
C LEU A 36 -6.89 7.47 10.13
N HIS A 37 -7.90 8.32 9.93
CA HIS A 37 -8.90 8.63 10.96
C HIS A 37 -10.21 7.87 10.74
N LYS A 38 -10.54 7.49 9.49
CA LYS A 38 -11.76 6.76 9.18
C LYS A 38 -11.61 5.27 9.41
N VAL A 39 -10.42 4.73 9.17
CA VAL A 39 -10.09 3.34 9.45
C VAL A 39 -8.80 3.23 10.26
N GLY A 40 -8.79 2.31 11.23
CA GLY A 40 -7.56 1.98 11.93
C GLY A 40 -6.52 1.44 10.94
N ARG A 41 -5.24 1.77 11.14
CA ARG A 41 -4.14 1.28 10.28
C ARG A 41 -4.17 -0.23 10.05
N LYS A 42 -4.48 -0.99 11.10
CA LYS A 42 -4.62 -2.45 11.03
C LYS A 42 -5.78 -2.87 10.13
N GLU A 43 -6.91 -2.20 10.27
CA GLU A 43 -8.12 -2.46 9.48
C GLU A 43 -7.91 -2.13 8.00
N ALA A 44 -7.24 -1.00 7.71
CA ALA A 44 -6.85 -0.64 6.34
C ALA A 44 -5.92 -1.67 5.70
N GLN A 45 -4.95 -2.20 6.46
CA GLN A 45 -4.07 -3.28 5.99
C GLN A 45 -4.86 -4.56 5.69
N GLU A 46 -5.77 -4.96 6.57
CA GLU A 46 -6.62 -6.14 6.37
C GLU A 46 -7.55 -5.99 5.16
N LEU A 47 -8.15 -4.81 4.98
CA LEU A 47 -8.99 -4.51 3.83
C LEU A 47 -8.20 -4.52 2.52
N ALA A 48 -6.99 -3.95 2.53
CA ALA A 48 -6.07 -4.01 1.40
C ALA A 48 -5.70 -5.45 1.04
N GLU A 49 -5.32 -6.27 2.03
CA GLU A 49 -5.01 -7.68 1.81
C GLU A 49 -6.22 -8.45 1.29
N LYS A 50 -7.42 -8.20 1.84
CA LYS A 50 -8.68 -8.83 1.36
C LYS A 50 -8.99 -8.44 -0.08
N ALA A 51 -8.67 -7.21 -0.46
CA ALA A 51 -8.78 -6.71 -1.82
C ALA A 51 -7.64 -7.18 -2.74
N GLY A 52 -6.79 -8.10 -2.29
CA GLY A 52 -5.68 -8.65 -3.08
C GLY A 52 -4.50 -7.69 -3.24
N ALA A 53 -4.49 -6.58 -2.51
CA ALA A 53 -3.41 -5.62 -2.52
C ALA A 53 -2.30 -6.01 -1.54
N LYS A 54 -1.06 -5.68 -1.91
CA LYS A 54 0.13 -5.90 -1.08
C LYS A 54 0.53 -4.64 -0.33
N ASN A 55 0.56 -4.71 0.99
CA ASN A 55 0.94 -3.60 1.85
C ASN A 55 2.45 -3.33 1.80
N LEU A 56 2.84 -2.16 1.31
CA LEU A 56 4.21 -1.68 1.37
C LEU A 56 4.43 -0.78 2.59
N SER A 57 5.70 -0.63 2.98
CA SER A 57 6.14 0.22 4.10
C SER A 57 6.88 1.48 3.63
N SER A 58 7.21 1.58 2.34
CA SER A 58 7.96 2.69 1.75
C SER A 58 7.48 3.04 0.35
N VAL A 59 7.61 4.31 -0.02
CA VAL A 59 7.33 4.81 -1.37
C VAL A 59 8.45 4.30 -2.27
N SER A 60 8.11 3.41 -3.21
CA SER A 60 9.05 2.81 -4.15
C SER A 60 8.48 2.84 -5.56
N SER A 61 9.32 2.61 -6.57
CA SER A 61 8.87 2.55 -7.98
C SER A 61 7.87 1.42 -8.25
N ASN A 62 7.86 0.40 -7.39
CA ASN A 62 6.94 -0.73 -7.46
C ASN A 62 5.60 -0.43 -6.76
N LEU A 63 5.45 0.74 -6.14
CA LEU A 63 4.20 1.17 -5.52
C LEU A 63 3.20 1.56 -6.61
N ASN A 64 2.01 0.98 -6.58
CA ASN A 64 0.93 1.37 -7.49
C ASN A 64 0.00 2.39 -6.85
N ILE A 65 -0.33 2.23 -5.57
CA ILE A 65 -1.35 3.03 -4.89
C ILE A 65 -0.80 3.60 -3.59
N LEU A 66 -0.84 4.92 -3.45
CA LEU A 66 -0.59 5.60 -2.18
C LEU A 66 -1.92 6.08 -1.61
N VAL A 67 -2.31 5.51 -0.46
CA VAL A 67 -3.42 6.02 0.34
C VAL A 67 -2.91 7.07 1.31
N VAL A 68 -3.52 8.23 1.26
CA VAL A 68 -3.12 9.44 1.97
C VAL A 68 -4.18 9.77 3.01
N GLY A 69 -3.83 9.63 4.28
CA GLY A 69 -4.62 10.09 5.40
C GLY A 69 -4.35 11.55 5.77
N GLU A 70 -4.88 11.98 6.90
CA GLU A 70 -4.66 13.30 7.47
C GLU A 70 -3.15 13.51 7.75
N ASP A 71 -2.63 14.70 7.43
CA ASP A 71 -1.24 15.11 7.69
C ASP A 71 -0.12 14.37 6.91
N ALA A 72 -0.38 13.90 5.68
CA ALA A 72 0.62 13.17 4.89
C ALA A 72 1.76 14.03 4.26
N GLY A 73 1.88 15.31 4.63
CA GLY A 73 2.54 16.39 3.87
C GLY A 73 3.90 16.09 3.23
N SER A 74 4.76 15.28 3.86
CA SER A 74 6.11 14.97 3.35
C SER A 74 6.20 13.73 2.43
N LYS A 75 5.23 12.81 2.48
CA LYS A 75 5.19 11.61 1.62
C LYS A 75 4.32 11.82 0.37
N LEU A 76 3.30 12.67 0.48
CA LEU A 76 2.49 13.11 -0.67
C LEU A 76 3.36 13.78 -1.75
N LYS A 77 4.27 14.69 -1.37
CA LYS A 77 5.19 15.32 -2.33
C LYS A 77 6.08 14.32 -3.07
N LYS A 78 6.55 13.27 -2.37
CA LYS A 78 7.37 12.21 -2.97
C LYS A 78 6.58 11.36 -3.96
N ALA A 79 5.35 11.00 -3.61
CA ALA A 79 4.49 10.26 -4.52
C ALA A 79 4.02 11.10 -5.70
N GLN A 80 3.77 12.40 -5.53
CA GLN A 80 3.45 13.29 -6.66
C GLN A 80 4.60 13.41 -7.66
N ALA A 81 5.84 13.26 -7.19
CA ALA A 81 7.01 13.23 -8.06
C ALA A 81 7.12 11.93 -8.88
N ILE A 82 6.35 10.89 -8.54
CA ILE A 82 6.34 9.61 -9.25
C ILE A 82 4.99 9.46 -9.96
N PRO A 83 4.92 9.71 -11.27
CA PRO A 83 3.65 9.69 -12.01
C PRO A 83 3.00 8.29 -12.07
N SER A 84 3.77 7.24 -11.81
CA SER A 84 3.28 5.86 -11.78
C SER A 84 2.47 5.52 -10.53
N ILE A 85 2.52 6.36 -9.49
CA ILE A 85 1.82 6.12 -8.22
C ILE A 85 0.47 6.82 -8.26
N GLN A 86 -0.60 6.05 -8.13
CA GLN A 86 -1.94 6.58 -7.95
C GLN A 86 -2.11 7.04 -6.50
N ILE A 87 -2.32 8.34 -6.30
CA ILE A 87 -2.55 8.93 -5.00
C ILE A 87 -4.04 9.03 -4.76
N MET A 88 -4.52 8.46 -3.67
CA MET A 88 -5.93 8.54 -3.26
C MET A 88 -6.02 8.73 -1.75
N ASP A 89 -7.15 9.21 -1.27
CA ASP A 89 -7.46 9.31 0.15
C ASP A 89 -8.05 7.99 0.71
N GLU A 90 -8.14 7.90 2.04
CA GLU A 90 -8.70 6.72 2.70
C GLU A 90 -10.18 6.49 2.36
N GLU A 91 -10.94 7.54 2.05
CA GLU A 91 -12.36 7.44 1.72
C GLU A 91 -12.55 6.83 0.32
N THR A 92 -11.75 7.29 -0.65
CA THR A 92 -11.67 6.72 -2.00
C THR A 92 -11.23 5.26 -1.95
N PHE A 93 -10.21 4.94 -1.14
CA PHE A 93 -9.82 3.55 -0.93
C PHE A 93 -11.00 2.72 -0.44
N LEU A 94 -11.67 3.14 0.64
CA LEU A 94 -12.82 2.43 1.19
C LEU A 94 -14.00 2.31 0.22
N SER A 95 -14.21 3.30 -0.63
CA SER A 95 -15.26 3.28 -1.66
C SER A 95 -15.02 2.20 -2.72
N LEU A 96 -13.76 1.88 -3.02
CA LEU A 96 -13.39 0.89 -4.03
C LEU A 96 -13.47 -0.57 -3.54
N ILE A 97 -13.51 -0.79 -2.22
CA ILE A 97 -13.54 -2.13 -1.59
C ILE A 97 -14.85 -2.44 -0.86
N ARG A 98 -15.78 -1.49 -0.78
CA ARG A 98 -17.09 -1.66 -0.13
C ARG A 98 -18.19 -2.03 -1.10
#